data_AF-A0A0C9UX52-F1
#
_entry.id   AF-A0A0C9UX52-F1
#
_cell.length_a   1.000
_cell.length_b   1.000
_cell.length_c   1.000
_cell.angle_alpha   90.00
_cell.angle_beta   90.00
_cell.angle_gamma   90.00
#
_symmetry.space_group_name_H-M   'P 1'
#
loop_
_entity.id
_entity.type
_entity.pdbx_description
1 polymer ?
#
loop_
_entity_poly.entity_id
_entity_poly.type
_entity_poly.pdbx_seq_one_letter_code
_entity_poly.pdbx_strand_id
1 'polypeptide(L)'
;YRHKIKNARKLMFKKGKRINSRPVAKYLRRESLNPTRNAFSECLSDEAFNFFLLFIVDLLHEFELGVWKAIFTHLMRILHAAAGTIVQELNWRHVPTFGRGTIRKFHKNVSAMKRLAARDFEDLLQVCSSTEVYL
;
A
#
# COMPACT_ATOMS: atom_id res chain seq x y z
N TYR A 1 20.57 -2.38 4.59
CA TYR A 1 20.89 -1.42 3.50
C TYR A 1 21.49 -0.08 3.98
N ARG A 2 21.19 0.41 5.20
CA ARG A 2 21.67 1.73 5.72
C ARG A 2 23.18 1.99 5.62
N HIS A 3 24.01 0.98 5.94
CA HIS A 3 25.48 1.10 5.85
C HIS A 3 25.96 1.38 4.42
N LYS A 4 25.30 0.79 3.41
CA LYS A 4 25.62 1.01 1.99
C LYS A 4 25.31 2.43 1.56
N ILE A 5 24.15 2.96 1.96
CA ILE A 5 23.75 4.35 1.71
C ILE A 5 24.73 5.32 2.40
N LYS A 6 25.12 5.05 3.66
CA LYS A 6 26.10 5.87 4.39
C LYS A 6 27.45 5.92 3.66
N ASN A 7 27.94 4.78 3.18
CA ASN A 7 29.20 4.69 2.44
C ASN A 7 29.12 5.35 1.06
N ALA A 8 28.04 5.15 0.32
CA ALA A 8 27.78 5.83 -0.95
C ALA A 8 27.77 7.35 -0.78
N ARG A 9 27.06 7.87 0.23
CA ARG A 9 27.03 9.30 0.56
C ARG A 9 28.40 9.84 0.97
N LYS A 10 29.19 9.08 1.72
CA LYS A 10 30.58 9.47 2.06
C LYS A 10 31.42 9.64 0.80
N LEU A 11 31.28 8.74 -0.18
CA LEU A 11 31.98 8.84 -1.47
C LEU A 11 31.51 10.06 -2.29
N MET A 12 30.20 10.33 -2.31
CA MET A 12 29.65 11.44 -3.07
C MET A 12 30.00 12.80 -2.45
N PHE A 13 29.66 13.00 -1.17
CA PHE A 13 29.72 14.33 -0.55
C PHE A 13 31.07 14.64 0.11
N LYS A 14 31.83 13.63 0.56
CA LYS A 14 33.16 13.87 1.16
C LYS A 14 34.32 13.64 0.20
N LYS A 15 34.13 12.83 -0.84
CA LYS A 15 35.19 12.50 -1.83
C LYS A 15 34.87 12.96 -3.25
N GLY A 16 33.78 13.72 -3.45
CA GLY A 16 33.40 14.30 -4.74
C GLY A 16 33.12 13.29 -5.85
N LYS A 17 32.82 12.03 -5.52
CA LYS A 17 32.59 10.99 -6.54
C LYS A 17 31.19 11.14 -7.14
N ARG A 18 31.10 11.06 -8.47
CA ARG A 18 29.81 11.09 -9.19
C ARG A 18 28.92 9.92 -8.78
N ILE A 19 27.61 10.13 -8.75
CA ILE A 19 26.61 9.10 -8.39
C ILE A 19 26.71 7.84 -9.27
N ASN A 20 26.97 8.03 -10.56
CA ASN A 20 27.11 6.94 -11.54
C ASN A 20 28.51 6.31 -11.55
N SER A 21 29.42 6.72 -10.65
CA SER A 21 30.77 6.17 -10.62
C SER A 21 30.78 4.72 -10.11
N ARG A 22 31.64 3.86 -10.67
CA ARG A 22 31.85 2.47 -10.23
C ARG A 22 31.90 2.30 -8.70
N PRO A 23 32.67 3.09 -7.92
CA PRO A 23 32.74 2.92 -6.47
C PRO A 23 31.44 3.26 -5.74
N VAL A 24 30.62 4.19 -6.24
CA VAL A 24 29.30 4.49 -5.67
C VAL A 24 28.28 3.42 -6.09
N ALA A 25 28.28 3.05 -7.36
CA ALA A 25 27.42 2.00 -7.92
C ALA A 25 27.62 0.64 -7.23
N LYS A 26 28.84 0.31 -6.79
CA LYS A 26 29.13 -0.91 -6.01
C LYS A 26 28.23 -1.05 -4.77
N TYR A 27 27.90 0.07 -4.12
CA TYR A 27 27.05 0.06 -2.92
C TYR A 27 25.56 0.10 -3.23
N LEU A 28 25.16 0.70 -4.35
CA LEU A 28 23.76 1.03 -4.63
C LEU A 28 23.10 0.08 -5.64
N ARG A 29 23.83 -0.34 -6.68
CA ARG A 29 23.26 -0.95 -7.88
C ARG A 29 22.70 -2.35 -7.67
N ARG A 30 23.30 -3.15 -6.78
CA ARG A 30 22.87 -4.55 -6.53
C ARG A 30 21.46 -4.64 -5.96
N GLU A 31 21.05 -3.65 -5.17
CA GLU A 31 19.76 -3.61 -4.46
C GLU A 31 18.91 -2.44 -4.95
N SER A 32 19.25 -1.86 -6.12
CA SER A 32 18.56 -0.69 -6.70
C SER A 32 18.34 0.45 -5.71
N LEU A 33 19.31 0.69 -4.82
CA LEU A 33 19.20 1.67 -3.75
C LEU A 33 19.53 3.08 -4.23
N ASN A 34 18.87 4.08 -3.64
CA ASN A 34 19.22 5.49 -3.83
C ASN A 34 20.08 6.01 -2.66
N PRO A 35 20.96 7.00 -2.87
CA PRO A 35 21.79 7.60 -1.81
C PRO A 35 20.99 8.54 -0.89
N THR A 36 19.71 8.25 -0.67
CA THR A 36 18.77 9.04 0.11
C THR A 36 18.67 8.45 1.52
N ARG A 37 18.70 9.33 2.53
CA ARG A 37 18.39 8.92 3.91
C ARG A 37 16.88 9.01 4.07
N ASN A 38 16.25 7.88 4.38
CA ASN A 38 14.82 7.84 4.63
C ASN A 38 14.57 8.25 6.09
N ALA A 39 13.65 9.19 6.32
CA ALA A 39 13.35 9.72 7.65
C ALA A 39 12.81 8.64 8.61
N PHE A 40 11.94 7.75 8.13
CA PHE A 40 11.47 6.60 8.91
C PHE A 40 12.60 5.63 9.25
N SER A 41 13.52 5.42 8.31
CA SER A 41 14.73 4.62 8.55
C SER A 41 15.67 5.24 9.58
N GLU A 42 15.67 6.55 9.79
CA GLU A 42 16.50 7.19 10.83
C GLU A 42 15.75 7.23 12.17
N CYS A 43 14.46 7.57 12.14
CA CYS A 43 13.62 7.70 13.34
C CYS A 43 13.27 6.36 13.98
N LEU A 44 12.96 5.33 13.19
CA LEU A 44 12.64 3.98 13.66
C LEU A 44 13.86 3.07 13.55
N SER A 45 15.04 3.64 13.83
CA SER A 45 16.29 2.93 13.60
C SER A 45 16.64 1.92 14.69
N ASP A 46 16.23 2.22 15.92
CA ASP A 46 16.50 1.43 17.13
C ASP A 46 15.43 0.36 17.40
N GLU A 47 14.23 0.56 16.86
CA GLU A 47 13.19 -0.45 16.86
C GLU A 47 13.61 -1.58 15.91
N ALA A 48 13.56 -2.84 16.36
CA ALA A 48 13.85 -4.04 15.57
C ALA A 48 12.76 -4.32 14.51
N PHE A 49 12.25 -3.27 13.90
CA PHE A 49 11.05 -3.22 13.12
C PHE A 49 11.38 -2.83 11.68
N ASN A 50 10.90 -3.64 10.74
CA ASN A 50 11.06 -3.37 9.33
C ASN A 50 10.07 -2.29 8.89
N PHE A 51 10.50 -1.03 8.85
CA PHE A 51 9.64 0.09 8.46
C PHE A 51 9.06 -0.01 7.04
N PHE A 52 9.59 -0.87 6.15
CA PHE A 52 8.94 -1.14 4.86
C PHE A 52 7.54 -1.75 5.04
N LEU A 53 7.27 -2.38 6.19
CA LEU A 53 5.95 -2.91 6.54
C LEU A 53 4.95 -1.83 7.00
N LEU A 54 5.39 -0.58 7.21
CA LEU A 54 4.47 0.53 7.53
C LEU A 54 3.70 1.02 6.32
N PHE A 55 4.29 0.88 5.14
CA PHE A 55 3.67 1.33 3.90
C PHE A 55 2.68 0.24 3.49
N ILE A 56 1.43 0.39 3.94
CA ILE A 56 0.31 -0.30 3.33
C ILE A 56 0.34 0.07 1.85
N VAL A 57 0.23 -0.95 0.99
CA VAL A 57 0.19 -0.75 -0.46
C VAL A 57 -1.00 0.14 -0.78
N ASP A 58 -0.73 1.36 -1.25
CA ASP A 58 -1.75 2.23 -1.84
C ASP A 58 -2.09 1.66 -3.21
N LEU A 59 -3.06 0.75 -3.23
CA LEU A 59 -3.50 0.07 -4.45
C LEU A 59 -4.04 1.07 -5.48
N LEU A 60 -4.52 2.24 -5.05
CA LEU A 60 -5.01 3.27 -5.97
C LEU A 60 -3.90 4.11 -6.59
N HIS A 61 -2.71 4.11 -5.99
CA HIS A 61 -1.53 4.68 -6.63
C HIS A 61 -0.95 3.74 -7.70
N GLU A 62 -1.07 2.42 -7.51
CA GLU A 62 -0.49 1.42 -8.41
C GLU A 62 -1.44 0.97 -9.55
N PHE A 63 -2.76 0.98 -9.33
CA PHE A 63 -3.75 0.56 -10.32
C PHE A 63 -4.56 1.72 -10.90
N GLU A 64 -4.71 1.72 -12.23
CA GLU A 64 -5.67 2.61 -12.88
C GLU A 64 -7.10 2.29 -12.42
N LEU A 65 -7.88 3.34 -12.13
CA LEU A 65 -9.27 3.21 -11.68
C LEU A 65 -10.15 2.38 -12.64
N GLY A 66 -9.85 2.41 -13.94
CA GLY A 66 -10.56 1.60 -14.95
C GLY A 66 -10.30 0.10 -14.80
N VAL A 67 -9.05 -0.30 -14.59
CA VAL A 67 -8.65 -1.69 -14.34
C VAL A 67 -9.34 -2.21 -13.08
N TRP A 68 -9.33 -1.39 -12.03
CA TRP A 68 -10.00 -1.73 -10.79
C TRP A 68 -11.51 -2.00 -10.97
N LYS A 69 -12.22 -1.12 -11.69
CA LYS A 69 -13.66 -1.31 -11.97
C LYS A 69 -13.94 -2.61 -12.72
N ALA A 70 -13.06 -3.00 -13.65
CA ALA A 70 -13.20 -4.25 -14.38
C ALA A 70 -13.05 -5.47 -13.44
N ILE A 71 -12.04 -5.46 -12.58
CA ILE A 71 -11.81 -6.51 -11.58
C ILE A 71 -12.98 -6.60 -10.61
N PHE A 72 -13.41 -5.48 -10.03
CA PHE A 72 -14.51 -5.47 -9.06
C PHE A 72 -15.82 -5.96 -9.69
N THR A 73 -16.10 -5.56 -10.94
CA THR A 73 -17.26 -6.07 -11.69
C THR A 73 -17.19 -7.60 -11.87
N HIS A 74 -15.99 -8.12 -12.14
CA HIS A 74 -15.79 -9.57 -12.25
C HIS A 74 -16.00 -10.29 -10.92
N LEU A 75 -15.47 -9.75 -9.82
CA LEU A 75 -15.71 -10.28 -8.47
C LEU A 75 -17.20 -10.30 -8.13
N MET A 76 -17.94 -9.24 -8.45
CA MET A 76 -19.39 -9.20 -8.26
C MET A 76 -20.10 -10.30 -9.04
N ARG A 77 -19.68 -10.59 -10.28
CA ARG A 77 -20.24 -11.71 -11.07
C ARG A 77 -19.98 -13.06 -10.42
N ILE A 78 -18.78 -13.27 -9.87
CA ILE A 78 -18.45 -14.50 -9.13
C ILE A 78 -19.34 -14.64 -7.89
N LEU A 79 -19.50 -13.56 -7.11
CA LEU A 79 -20.39 -13.56 -5.94
C LEU A 79 -21.85 -13.84 -6.31
N HIS A 80 -22.32 -13.26 -7.41
CA HIS A 80 -23.66 -13.57 -7.93
C HIS A 80 -23.80 -15.02 -8.40
N ALA A 81 -22.75 -15.59 -9.00
CA ALA A 81 -22.74 -16.98 -9.46
C ALA A 81 -22.64 -18.00 -8.32
N ALA A 82 -21.96 -17.65 -7.21
CA ALA A 82 -21.84 -18.49 -6.03
C ALA A 82 -23.18 -18.69 -5.28
N ALA A 83 -24.20 -17.88 -5.60
CA ALA A 83 -25.52 -17.86 -4.96
C ALA A 83 -25.47 -17.60 -3.42
N GLY A 84 -26.64 -17.38 -2.81
CA GLY A 84 -26.77 -17.14 -1.37
C GLY A 84 -26.76 -15.67 -0.95
N THR A 85 -26.43 -15.41 0.31
CA THR A 85 -26.54 -14.09 0.97
C THR A 85 -25.28 -13.23 0.87
N ILE A 86 -24.25 -13.70 0.16
CA ILE A 86 -22.90 -13.10 0.20
C ILE A 86 -22.90 -11.66 -0.35
N VAL A 87 -23.72 -11.36 -1.36
CA VAL A 87 -23.87 -9.99 -1.88
C VAL A 87 -24.59 -9.08 -0.89
N GLN A 88 -25.57 -9.61 -0.14
CA GLN A 88 -26.25 -8.89 0.93
C GLN A 88 -25.31 -8.64 2.11
N GLU A 89 -24.48 -9.62 2.48
CA GLU A 89 -23.45 -9.47 3.50
C GLU A 89 -22.44 -8.39 3.12
N LEU A 90 -21.99 -8.35 1.86
CA LEU A 90 -21.14 -7.27 1.35
C LEU A 90 -21.80 -5.89 1.48
N ASN A 91 -23.10 -5.79 1.16
CA ASN A 91 -23.86 -4.53 1.26
C ASN A 91 -24.14 -4.10 2.71
N TRP A 92 -24.24 -5.05 3.64
CA TRP A 92 -24.55 -4.79 5.04
C TRP A 92 -23.30 -4.54 5.91
N ARG A 93 -22.11 -4.45 5.31
CA ARG A 93 -20.87 -4.15 6.05
C ARG A 93 -20.91 -2.76 6.67
N HIS A 94 -21.46 -2.68 7.88
CA HIS A 94 -21.34 -1.55 8.78
C HIS A 94 -19.99 -1.62 9.49
N VAL A 95 -18.95 -1.14 8.83
CA VAL A 95 -17.68 -0.89 9.51
C VAL A 95 -17.80 0.45 10.25
N PRO A 96 -17.65 0.46 11.58
CA PRO A 96 -17.55 1.72 12.31
C PRO A 96 -16.34 2.48 11.80
N THR A 97 -16.44 3.81 11.70
CA THR A 97 -15.32 4.63 11.24
C THR A 97 -14.10 4.38 12.11
N PHE A 98 -13.00 3.93 11.52
CA PHE A 98 -11.75 3.71 12.25
C PHE A 98 -10.90 4.99 12.23
N GLY A 99 -10.58 5.48 13.42
CA GLY A 99 -9.85 6.74 13.62
C GLY A 99 -10.62 7.99 13.20
N ARG A 100 -9.99 9.16 13.29
CA ARG A 100 -10.60 10.45 12.95
C ARG A 100 -10.72 10.71 11.43
N GLY A 101 -10.31 9.78 10.56
CA GLY A 101 -10.40 10.05 9.12
C GLY A 101 -9.94 8.98 8.13
N THR A 102 -9.56 7.76 8.56
CA THR A 102 -8.94 6.78 7.65
C THR A 102 -9.97 5.88 6.96
N ILE A 103 -10.87 5.24 7.72
CA ILE A 103 -11.93 4.39 7.13
C ILE A 103 -13.29 5.08 7.31
N ARG A 104 -13.97 5.37 6.20
CA ARG A 104 -15.27 6.05 6.19
C ARG A 104 -16.43 5.05 6.15
N LYS A 105 -17.64 5.53 6.48
CA LYS A 105 -18.85 4.72 6.33
C LYS A 105 -19.06 4.38 4.85
N PHE A 106 -19.13 3.09 4.54
CA PHE A 106 -19.51 2.63 3.20
C PHE A 106 -20.94 3.04 2.83
N HIS A 107 -21.18 3.15 1.53
CA HIS A 107 -22.52 3.34 1.01
C HIS A 107 -23.38 2.10 1.31
N LYS A 108 -24.68 2.27 1.60
CA LYS A 108 -25.60 1.16 1.95
C LYS A 108 -25.76 0.08 0.87
N ASN A 109 -25.32 0.37 -0.35
CA ASN A 109 -25.38 -0.55 -1.48
C ASN A 109 -24.08 -0.42 -2.27
N VAL A 110 -23.09 -1.20 -1.85
CA VAL A 110 -21.74 -1.25 -2.40
C VAL A 110 -21.74 -2.03 -3.71
N SER A 111 -22.51 -3.13 -3.78
CA SER A 111 -22.59 -4.01 -4.96
C SER A 111 -23.06 -3.27 -6.22
N ALA A 112 -23.89 -2.23 -6.06
CA ALA A 112 -24.34 -1.40 -7.17
C ALA A 112 -23.23 -0.53 -7.78
N MET A 113 -22.10 -0.35 -7.09
CA MET A 113 -20.96 0.47 -7.52
C MET A 113 -21.32 1.93 -7.87
N LYS A 114 -22.43 2.44 -7.34
CA LYS A 114 -22.89 3.81 -7.60
C LYS A 114 -22.26 4.75 -6.59
N ARG A 115 -21.72 5.88 -7.08
CA ARG A 115 -21.17 6.98 -6.27
C ARG A 115 -19.96 6.60 -5.39
N LEU A 116 -19.20 5.57 -5.77
CA LEU A 116 -17.93 5.24 -5.13
C LEU A 116 -16.79 6.02 -5.78
N ALA A 117 -16.03 6.76 -4.98
CA ALA A 117 -14.73 7.29 -5.37
C ALA A 117 -13.70 6.16 -5.37
N ALA A 118 -12.57 6.40 -6.04
CA ALA A 118 -11.44 5.46 -6.06
C ALA A 118 -11.12 4.93 -4.65
N ARG A 119 -10.99 5.82 -3.66
CA ARG A 119 -10.70 5.52 -2.25
C ARG A 119 -11.70 4.60 -1.57
N ASP A 120 -12.99 4.72 -1.90
CA ASP A 120 -14.01 3.86 -1.28
C ASP A 120 -13.83 2.40 -1.71
N PHE A 121 -13.24 2.14 -2.87
CA PHE A 121 -12.92 0.78 -3.30
C PHE A 121 -11.74 0.16 -2.55
N GLU A 122 -10.72 0.96 -2.24
CA GLU A 122 -9.58 0.50 -1.45
C GLU A 122 -10.03 0.16 -0.03
N ASP A 123 -10.82 1.03 0.59
CA ASP A 123 -11.39 0.80 1.92
C ASP A 123 -12.19 -0.52 1.97
N LEU A 124 -12.93 -0.86 0.91
CA LEU A 124 -13.67 -2.12 0.82
C LEU A 124 -12.76 -3.35 0.84
N LEU A 125 -11.62 -3.29 0.13
CA LEU A 125 -10.62 -4.35 0.15
C LEU A 125 -9.92 -4.46 1.50
N GLN A 126 -9.49 -3.33 2.06
CA GLN A 126 -8.80 -3.31 3.35
C GLN A 126 -9.66 -3.91 4.46
N VAL A 127 -10.98 -3.71 4.39
CA VAL A 127 -11.94 -4.34 5.31
C VAL A 127 -12.08 -5.83 5.06
N CYS A 128 -12.12 -6.29 3.80
CA CYS A 128 -12.13 -7.72 3.49
C CYS A 128 -10.91 -8.44 4.08
N SER A 129 -9.71 -7.88 3.90
CA SER A 129 -8.46 -8.52 4.33
C SER A 129 -8.19 -8.38 5.83
N SER A 130 -8.59 -7.28 6.46
CA SER A 130 -8.37 -7.08 7.90
C SER A 130 -9.26 -7.95 8.77
N THR A 131 -10.40 -8.44 8.24
CA THR A 131 -11.31 -9.32 8.99
C THR A 131 -10.69 -10.71 9.24
N GLU A 132 -9.71 -11.14 8.43
CA GLU A 132 -8.98 -12.40 8.63
C GLU A 132 -7.90 -12.32 9.73
N VAL A 133 -7.55 -11.14 10.23
CA VAL A 133 -6.47 -10.96 11.22
C VAL A 133 -7.00 -10.88 12.66
N TYR A 134 -8.32 -10.81 12.85
CA TYR A 134 -8.96 -10.74 14.17
C TYR A 134 -9.88 -11.94 14.49
N LEU A 135 -9.76 -13.05 13.74
CA LEU A 135 -10.32 -14.37 14.04
C LEU A 135 -9.18 -15.38 14.14
#